data_AF-A0A7X3TLU2-F1
#
_entry.id   AF-A0A7X3TLU2-F1
#
_cell.length_a   1.000
_cell.length_b   1.000
_cell.length_c   1.000
_cell.angle_alpha   90.00
_cell.angle_beta   90.00
_cell.angle_gamma   90.00
#
_symmetry.space_group_name_H-M   'P 1'
#
loop_
_entity.id
_entity.type
_entity.pdbx_description
1 polymer ?
#
loop_
_entity_poly.entity_id
_entity_poly.type
_entity_poly.pdbx_seq_one_letter_code
_entity_poly.pdbx_strand_id
1 'polypeptide(L)'
;MPKDPPEARLKDLTRGKQPRFFDVQGVDELVSITMGLAQELWAVRERLAAVEALGKSGVTAAAVETYEFSDEERAALDRERKEFIERIYFVLREGED
;
A
#
# COMPACT_ATOMS: atom_id res chain seq x y z
N MET A 1 9.18 12.21 -18.87
CA MET A 1 7.93 12.82 -18.36
C MET A 1 6.81 12.75 -19.40
N PRO A 2 5.55 12.50 -18.97
CA PRO A 2 4.40 12.59 -19.86
C PRO A 2 4.25 14.02 -20.38
N LYS A 3 3.99 14.18 -21.68
CA LYS A 3 4.03 15.49 -22.37
C LYS A 3 2.81 16.38 -22.13
N ASP A 4 1.72 15.82 -21.63
CA ASP A 4 0.45 16.55 -21.50
C ASP A 4 0.14 16.96 -20.05
N PRO A 5 -0.43 18.17 -19.85
CA PRO A 5 -0.82 18.66 -18.54
C PRO A 5 -1.88 17.75 -17.89
N PRO A 6 -1.88 17.62 -16.55
CA PRO A 6 -2.73 16.69 -15.81
C PRO A 6 -4.23 16.87 -16.08
N GLU A 7 -4.65 18.09 -16.39
CA GLU A 7 -6.05 18.44 -16.70
C GLU A 7 -6.55 17.85 -18.02
N ALA A 8 -5.66 17.56 -18.98
CA ALA A 8 -6.01 16.98 -20.27
C ALA A 8 -6.36 15.49 -20.18
N ARG A 9 -5.72 14.76 -19.24
CA ARG A 9 -5.91 13.31 -19.04
C ARG A 9 -7.16 12.94 -18.23
N LEU A 10 -7.76 13.91 -17.55
CA LEU A 10 -9.00 13.70 -16.79
C LEU A 10 -10.22 13.53 -17.70
N LYS A 11 -10.15 13.99 -18.97
CA LYS A 11 -11.26 13.97 -19.93
C LYS A 11 -11.57 12.58 -20.51
N ASP A 12 -10.63 11.64 -20.43
CA ASP A 12 -10.79 10.28 -20.96
C ASP A 12 -11.36 9.28 -19.95
N LEU A 13 -11.75 9.76 -18.75
CA LEU A 13 -12.50 8.98 -17.75
C LEU A 13 -13.96 8.74 -18.21
N THR A 14 -14.12 8.07 -19.34
CA THR A 14 -15.37 7.40 -19.68
C THR A 14 -15.65 6.36 -18.60
N ARG A 15 -16.84 6.41 -17.98
CA ARG A 15 -17.27 5.51 -16.90
C ARG A 15 -16.87 4.05 -17.20
N GLY A 16 -15.94 3.52 -16.42
CA GLY A 16 -15.56 2.10 -16.44
C GLY A 16 -14.21 1.76 -17.07
N LYS A 17 -13.48 2.70 -17.68
CA LYS A 17 -12.09 2.46 -18.12
C LYS A 17 -11.11 2.89 -17.03
N GLN A 18 -10.15 2.02 -16.71
CA GLN A 18 -9.05 2.41 -15.82
C GLN A 18 -8.24 3.55 -16.47
N PRO A 19 -7.86 4.58 -15.70
CA PRO A 19 -7.00 5.62 -16.22
C PRO A 19 -5.65 5.01 -16.59
N ARG A 20 -5.14 5.40 -17.76
CA ARG A 20 -3.81 5.01 -18.24
C ARG A 20 -2.85 6.15 -17.95
N PHE A 21 -1.81 5.90 -17.17
CA PHE A 21 -0.84 6.91 -16.76
C PHE A 21 0.48 6.79 -17.52
N PHE A 22 0.80 5.59 -18.02
CA PHE A 22 2.05 5.33 -18.73
C PHE A 22 1.82 5.01 -20.22
N ASP A 23 2.77 5.45 -21.05
CA ASP A 23 2.74 5.20 -22.50
C ASP A 23 2.97 3.72 -22.81
N VAL A 24 3.80 3.05 -22.01
CA VAL A 24 4.11 1.62 -22.16
C VAL A 24 2.95 0.76 -21.67
N GLN A 25 2.48 -0.14 -22.54
CA GLN A 25 1.38 -1.06 -22.21
C GLN A 25 1.76 -2.01 -21.07
N GLY A 26 0.84 -2.27 -20.14
CA GLY A 26 1.05 -3.21 -19.04
C GLY A 26 1.66 -2.60 -17.77
N VAL A 27 2.18 -1.37 -17.83
CA VAL A 27 2.82 -0.72 -16.67
C VAL A 27 1.78 -0.30 -15.63
N ASP A 28 0.67 0.30 -16.06
CA ASP A 28 -0.43 0.67 -15.17
C ASP A 28 -1.02 -0.56 -14.45
N GLU A 29 -1.23 -1.65 -15.19
CA GLU A 29 -1.72 -2.91 -14.64
C GLU A 29 -0.71 -3.52 -13.64
N LEU A 30 0.59 -3.49 -13.96
CA LEU A 30 1.63 -3.98 -13.05
C LEU A 30 1.70 -3.15 -11.77
N VAL A 31 1.61 -1.82 -11.86
CA VAL A 31 1.55 -0.93 -10.69
C VAL A 31 0.31 -1.25 -9.86
N SER A 32 -0.85 -1.44 -10.48
CA SER A 32 -2.09 -1.79 -9.78
C SER A 32 -1.98 -3.13 -9.04
N ILE A 33 -1.45 -4.17 -9.70
CA ILE A 33 -1.19 -5.48 -9.08
C ILE A 33 -0.22 -5.34 -7.91
N THR A 34 0.88 -4.60 -8.10
CA THR A 34 1.92 -4.41 -7.08
C THR A 34 1.36 -3.68 -5.86
N MET A 35 0.51 -2.66 -6.07
CA MET A 35 -0.17 -1.96 -4.97
C MET A 35 -1.15 -2.86 -4.23
N GLY A 36 -1.88 -3.73 -4.95
CA GLY A 36 -2.73 -4.76 -4.33
C GLY A 36 -1.92 -5.70 -3.43
N LEU A 37 -0.80 -6.23 -3.94
CA LEU A 37 0.10 -7.08 -3.16
C LEU A 37 0.71 -6.36 -1.96
N ALA A 38 1.06 -5.08 -2.10
CA ALA A 38 1.56 -4.26 -1.00
C ALA A 38 0.52 -4.09 0.12
N GLN A 39 -0.76 -3.91 -0.24
CA GLN A 39 -1.86 -3.83 0.71
C GLN A 39 -2.04 -5.16 1.47
N GLU A 40 -2.04 -6.29 0.76
CA GLU A 40 -2.13 -7.62 1.40
C GLU A 40 -0.94 -7.90 2.33
N LEU A 41 0.28 -7.53 1.90
CA LEU A 41 1.48 -7.66 2.74
C LEU A 41 1.39 -6.80 4.01
N TRP A 42 0.81 -5.60 3.91
CA TRP A 42 0.58 -4.75 5.07
C TRP A 42 -0.42 -5.38 6.05
N ALA A 43 -1.52 -5.94 5.57
CA ALA A 43 -2.49 -6.66 6.41
C ALA A 43 -1.83 -7.85 7.15
N VAL A 44 -0.93 -8.58 6.48
CA VAL A 44 -0.13 -9.64 7.11
C VAL A 44 0.80 -9.09 8.19
N ARG A 45 1.45 -7.94 7.96
CA ARG A 45 2.31 -7.28 8.95
C ARG A 45 1.54 -6.82 10.18
N GLU A 46 0.35 -6.23 10.02
CA GLU A 46 -0.51 -5.88 11.15
C GLU A 46 -0.93 -7.12 11.94
N ARG A 47 -1.26 -8.23 11.26
CA ARG A 47 -1.54 -9.50 11.94
C ARG A 47 -0.34 -10.00 12.76
N LEU A 48 0.88 -9.90 12.22
CA LEU A 48 2.10 -10.29 12.94
C LEU A 48 2.33 -9.40 14.16
N ALA A 49 2.07 -8.09 14.08
CA ALA A 49 2.16 -7.19 15.22
C ALA A 49 1.18 -7.60 16.34
N ALA A 50 -0.05 -8.01 16.00
CA ALA A 50 -1.00 -8.54 16.98
C ALA A 50 -0.49 -9.84 17.63
N VAL A 51 0.09 -10.74 16.84
CA VAL A 51 0.72 -11.98 17.35
C VAL A 51 1.86 -11.68 18.32
N GLU A 52 2.72 -10.71 18.00
CA GLU A 52 3.85 -10.31 18.84
C GLU A 52 3.40 -9.67 20.15
N ALA A 53 2.35 -8.83 20.10
CA ALA A 53 1.77 -8.21 21.28
C ALA A 53 1.15 -9.26 22.24
N LEU A 54 0.43 -10.25 21.69
CA LEU A 54 -0.15 -11.37 22.43
C LEU A 54 0.89 -12.38 22.92
N GLY A 55 2.07 -12.43 22.29
CA GLY A 55 3.14 -13.39 22.58
C GLY A 55 3.63 -13.39 24.02
N LYS A 56 3.39 -12.32 24.79
CA LYS A 56 3.72 -12.24 26.22
C LYS A 56 2.80 -13.08 27.12
N SER A 57 1.64 -13.51 26.63
CA SER A 57 0.56 -14.16 27.39
C SER A 57 0.05 -15.47 26.77
N GLY A 58 0.49 -15.79 25.54
CA GLY A 58 0.09 -16.97 24.77
C GLY A 58 -0.77 -16.60 23.57
N VAL A 59 -0.42 -17.12 22.39
CA VAL A 59 -1.06 -16.76 21.11
C VAL A 59 -2.10 -17.82 20.74
N THR A 60 -3.34 -17.40 20.50
CA THR A 60 -4.38 -18.23 19.86
C THR A 60 -4.92 -17.50 18.63
N ALA A 61 -5.43 -18.26 17.66
CA ALA A 61 -6.03 -17.66 16.46
C ALA A 61 -7.16 -16.67 16.83
N ALA A 62 -8.05 -17.05 17.76
CA ALA A 62 -9.13 -16.18 18.21
C ALA A 62 -8.62 -14.89 18.87
N ALA A 63 -7.59 -14.99 19.71
CA ALA A 63 -6.99 -13.82 20.36
C ALA A 63 -6.40 -12.83 19.34
N VAL A 64 -5.79 -13.33 18.26
CA VAL A 64 -5.24 -12.48 17.19
C VAL A 64 -6.35 -11.74 16.43
N GLU A 65 -7.46 -12.42 16.11
CA GLU A 65 -8.58 -11.78 15.39
C GLU A 65 -9.27 -10.68 16.22
N THR A 66 -9.31 -10.84 17.54
CA THR A 66 -9.97 -9.89 18.45
C THR A 66 -9.00 -8.91 19.10
N TYR A 67 -7.72 -8.90 18.68
CA TYR A 67 -6.73 -8.01 19.26
C TYR A 67 -7.02 -6.57 18.85
N GLU A 68 -7.19 -5.69 19.84
CA GLU A 68 -7.31 -4.26 19.63
C GLU A 68 -6.01 -3.58 20.01
N PHE A 69 -5.36 -2.96 19.02
CA PHE A 69 -4.16 -2.15 19.24
C PHE A 69 -4.47 -0.94 20.11
N SER A 70 -3.58 -0.63 21.05
CA SER A 70 -3.65 0.64 21.78
C SER A 70 -3.44 1.83 20.82
N ASP A 71 -3.77 3.04 21.28
CA ASP A 71 -3.56 4.25 20.49
C ASP A 71 -2.07 4.44 20.12
N GLU A 72 -1.16 4.11 21.04
CA GLU A 72 0.29 4.16 20.81
C GLU A 72 0.75 3.14 19.78
N GLU A 73 0.25 1.91 19.85
CA GLU A 73 0.56 0.84 18.89
C GLU A 73 0.03 1.18 17.50
N ARG A 74 -1.21 1.71 17.43
CA ARG A 74 -1.80 2.16 16.17
C ARG A 74 -0.98 3.28 15.54
N ALA A 75 -0.56 4.26 16.34
CA ALA A 75 0.28 5.35 15.85
C ALA A 75 1.65 4.85 15.36
N ALA A 76 2.21 3.80 15.97
CA ALA A 76 3.44 3.19 15.51
C ALA A 76 3.25 2.48 14.16
N LEU A 77 2.20 1.65 14.04
CA LEU A 77 1.84 0.99 12.78
C LEU A 77 1.58 1.99 11.65
N ASP A 78 0.92 3.11 11.93
CA ASP A 78 0.68 4.15 10.92
C ASP A 78 1.96 4.80 10.41
N ARG A 79 2.94 5.04 11.29
CA ARG A 79 4.27 5.52 10.88
C ARG A 79 4.99 4.50 10.01
N GLU A 80 5.00 3.24 10.42
CA GLU A 80 5.63 2.17 9.66
C GLU A 80 4.95 1.94 8.29
N ARG A 81 3.63 2.08 8.22
CA ARG A 81 2.86 2.01 6.98
C ARG A 81 3.28 3.09 6.01
N LYS A 82 3.41 4.31 6.51
CA LYS A 82 3.84 5.46 5.71
C LYS A 82 5.24 5.22 5.15
N GLU A 83 6.18 4.78 5.97
CA GLU A 83 7.54 4.46 5.53
C GLU A 83 7.57 3.29 4.52
N PHE A 84 6.72 2.28 4.71
CA PHE A 84 6.58 1.16 3.77
C PHE A 84 6.11 1.65 2.40
N ILE A 85 5.09 2.50 2.38
CA ILE A 85 4.57 3.12 1.16
C ILE A 85 5.65 3.99 0.50
N GLU A 86 6.37 4.81 1.27
CA GLU A 86 7.45 5.65 0.76
C GLU A 86 8.58 4.84 0.11
N ARG A 87 8.94 3.67 0.67
CA ARG A 87 9.91 2.74 0.08
C ARG A 87 9.44 2.15 -1.25
N ILE A 88 8.16 1.80 -1.37
CA ILE A 88 7.58 1.32 -2.63
C ILE A 88 7.66 2.40 -3.70
N TYR A 89 7.29 3.64 -3.37
CA TYR A 89 7.33 4.76 -4.29
C TYR A 89 8.74 5.31 -4.55
N PHE A 90 9.75 4.96 -3.74
CA PHE A 90 11.13 5.39 -3.95
C PHE A 90 11.68 4.91 -5.31
N VAL A 91 11.35 3.68 -5.71
CA VAL A 91 11.78 3.10 -7.00
C VAL A 91 11.30 3.92 -8.21
N LEU A 92 10.17 4.61 -8.09
CA LEU A 92 9.64 5.46 -9.16
C LEU A 92 10.33 6.84 -9.23
N ARG A 93 11.13 7.22 -8.23
CA ARG A 93 11.81 8.52 -8.16
C ARG A 93 13.25 8.50 -8.67
N GLU A 94 13.96 7.37 -8.59
CA GLU A 94 15.37 7.28 -9.05
C GLU A 94 15.54 7.07 -10.57
N GLY A 95 14.45 7.02 -11.34
CA GLY A 95 14.49 7.00 -12.81
C GLY A 95 14.60 8.39 -13.47
N GLU A 96 14.90 9.44 -12.69
CA GLU A 96 14.96 10.84 -13.14
C GLU A 96 16.37 11.37 -13.44
N ASP A 97 17.42 10.52 -13.41
CA ASP A 97 18.78 10.88 -13.87
C ASP A 97 19.02 10.61 -15.37
#